data_AF-A0A956YE33-F1
#
_entry.id   AF-A0A956YE33-F1
#
_cell.length_a   1.000
_cell.length_b   1.000
_cell.length_c   1.000
_cell.angle_alpha   90.00
_cell.angle_beta   90.00
_cell.angle_gamma   90.00
#
_symmetry.space_group_name_H-M   'P 1'
#
loop_
_entity.id
_entity.type
_entity.pdbx_description
1 polymer ?
#
loop_
_entity_poly.entity_id
_entity_poly.type
_entity_poly.pdbx_seq_one_letter_code
_entity_poly.pdbx_strand_id
1 'polypeptide(L)'
;MKKRIYLLTACCVLFLVSCREEAGGDLADVARTAVPTPAATNTATATATPTNTATPTETATAPPTETNTPTPEPSEPPTETPTNTSVPPTATNTAVPLPTEPPATTTTAPPAPVSAPPPAPAPAGPNMLSNPGFEFGADLWERPGSGTSLSFHTADSQPQFVHSGQRSLLLITFSNARVWQQVSTGIITGTTYRAGGWLKIWSSNQEDRLVSVNPADYVGRICINTNGDDDPNLPTTICSNWVRPLDVWQFISVDATATNDRITVILQVGISNSQSGMHNEAMWDDITLGTAPSAATATPAPAAEPVRPNPIAFSPTALRDSMNSVRSIIEQAGGLLDRLVNGENQTCTEYQGYYDDAIRSATYSGVADDWAGIYNDYIFAVENFLASNESINSLCDGGGGGLVNSTTAWHGKASTTV
;
A
#
# COMPACT_ATOMS: atom_id res chain seq x y z
N MET A 1 -33.09 69.47 -31.44
CA MET A 1 -34.32 69.07 -30.70
C MET A 1 -33.93 67.99 -29.71
N LYS A 2 -33.88 68.28 -28.40
CA LYS A 2 -34.86 67.84 -27.37
C LYS A 2 -35.01 66.29 -27.37
N LYS A 3 -34.72 65.51 -26.31
CA LYS A 3 -34.98 65.71 -24.87
C LYS A 3 -34.43 64.53 -24.01
N ARG A 4 -34.03 64.86 -22.76
CA ARG A 4 -34.06 64.07 -21.47
C ARG A 4 -32.96 63.00 -21.29
N ILE A 5 -32.02 63.05 -20.33
CA ILE A 5 -31.86 63.57 -18.93
C ILE A 5 -32.80 62.96 -17.87
N TYR A 6 -32.16 62.36 -16.86
CA TYR A 6 -32.55 62.06 -15.45
C TYR A 6 -32.82 60.59 -15.06
N LEU A 7 -31.78 59.92 -14.53
CA LEU A 7 -31.77 59.20 -13.23
C LEU A 7 -30.31 58.75 -12.93
N LEU A 8 -29.38 59.68 -12.72
CA LEU A 8 -28.89 60.10 -11.41
C LEU A 8 -28.88 58.99 -10.32
N THR A 9 -27.66 58.58 -9.96
CA THR A 9 -27.11 58.88 -8.62
C THR A 9 -27.83 58.22 -7.45
N ALA A 10 -27.57 56.92 -7.24
CA ALA A 10 -27.96 56.21 -6.03
C ALA A 10 -27.03 55.03 -5.64
N CYS A 11 -25.72 55.09 -5.91
CA CYS A 11 -24.78 54.10 -5.34
C CYS A 11 -23.35 54.60 -5.05
N CYS A 12 -23.08 55.92 -5.13
CA CYS A 12 -21.76 56.49 -4.82
C CYS A 12 -21.67 57.22 -3.46
N VAL A 13 -22.62 57.02 -2.53
CA VAL A 13 -22.64 57.74 -1.22
C VAL A 13 -22.98 56.81 -0.04
N LEU A 14 -22.43 55.59 0.01
CA LEU A 14 -22.72 54.70 1.16
C LEU A 14 -21.63 53.71 1.59
N PHE A 15 -20.35 54.04 1.37
CA PHE A 15 -19.23 53.37 2.08
C PHE A 15 -18.05 54.32 2.36
N LEU A 16 -18.36 55.47 2.98
CA LEU A 16 -17.39 56.37 3.61
C LEU A 16 -17.78 56.67 5.06
N VAL A 17 -17.92 55.66 5.91
CA VAL A 17 -17.81 55.80 7.39
C VAL A 17 -17.42 54.44 7.99
N SER A 18 -16.15 54.26 8.37
CA SER A 18 -15.72 53.57 9.60
C SER A 18 -14.18 53.61 9.69
N CYS A 19 -13.63 54.81 9.85
CA CYS A 19 -12.41 54.97 10.64
C CYS A 19 -12.84 54.98 12.10
N ARG A 20 -12.34 54.04 12.91
CA ARG A 20 -12.28 54.22 14.36
C ARG A 20 -10.87 53.85 14.81
N GLU A 21 -10.08 54.90 15.03
CA GLU A 21 -8.94 54.89 15.94
C GLU A 21 -9.44 54.55 17.34
N GLU A 22 -8.79 53.60 18.01
CA GLU A 22 -8.69 53.63 19.47
C GLU A 22 -7.22 53.68 19.84
N ALA A 23 -6.85 54.84 20.39
CA ALA A 23 -5.60 55.09 21.06
C ALA A 23 -5.64 54.53 22.48
N GLY A 24 -4.52 53.96 22.90
CA GLY A 24 -3.90 54.19 24.21
C GLY A 24 -4.71 53.92 25.46
N GLY A 25 -4.49 52.75 26.06
CA GLY A 25 -4.77 52.46 27.46
C GLY A 25 -3.59 51.72 28.08
N ASP A 26 -2.65 52.50 28.64
CA ASP A 26 -1.65 52.07 29.60
C ASP A 26 -2.30 51.84 30.97
N LEU A 27 -1.60 51.12 31.87
CA LEU A 27 -1.91 50.80 33.28
C LEU A 27 -2.75 49.52 33.53
N ALA A 28 -2.06 48.43 33.86
CA ALA A 28 -1.97 47.98 35.26
C ALA A 28 -1.30 46.61 35.38
N ASP A 29 -0.15 46.66 36.05
CA ASP A 29 0.53 45.59 36.78
C ASP A 29 -0.48 44.76 37.60
N VAL A 30 -0.78 43.54 37.13
CA VAL A 30 -1.53 42.53 37.90
C VAL A 30 -0.56 41.48 38.39
N ALA A 31 -0.38 41.50 39.70
CA ALA A 31 0.40 40.57 40.48
C ALA A 31 0.14 39.11 40.09
N ARG A 32 1.25 38.38 39.93
CA ARG A 32 1.29 36.92 39.84
C ARG A 32 0.75 36.31 41.13
N THR A 33 -0.52 35.91 41.13
CA THR A 33 -1.05 34.99 42.13
C THR A 33 -0.61 33.58 41.75
N ALA A 34 0.34 33.02 42.50
CA ALA A 34 0.76 31.63 42.37
C ALA A 34 -0.43 30.70 42.63
N VAL A 35 -0.80 29.92 41.63
CA VAL A 35 -1.76 28.82 41.76
C VAL A 35 -1.07 27.69 42.52
N PRO A 36 -1.62 27.19 43.64
CA PRO A 36 -1.03 26.06 44.35
C PRO A 36 -1.11 24.80 43.49
N THR A 37 0.05 24.20 43.26
CA THR A 37 0.22 22.88 42.64
C THR A 37 -0.51 21.83 43.48
N PRO A 38 -1.50 21.09 42.94
CA PRO A 38 -2.11 19.99 43.67
C PRO A 38 -1.08 18.85 43.81
N ALA A 39 -0.79 18.48 45.06
CA ALA A 39 0.02 17.33 45.40
C ALA A 39 -0.72 16.04 45.02
N ALA A 40 -0.21 15.33 44.02
CA ALA A 40 -0.70 14.00 43.65
C ALA A 40 -0.41 13.01 44.79
N THR A 41 -1.46 12.57 45.48
CA THR A 41 -1.40 11.48 46.45
C THR A 41 -1.63 10.18 45.70
N ASN A 42 -0.55 9.44 45.43
CA ASN A 42 -0.62 8.10 44.87
C ASN A 42 -0.98 7.10 45.97
N THR A 43 -2.27 6.81 46.14
CA THR A 43 -2.75 5.66 46.92
C THR A 43 -2.66 4.42 46.04
N ALA A 44 -1.71 3.52 46.33
CA ALA A 44 -1.61 2.22 45.67
C ALA A 44 -2.78 1.33 46.10
N THR A 45 -3.72 1.10 45.19
CA THR A 45 -4.77 0.08 45.34
C THR A 45 -4.16 -1.29 45.07
N ALA A 46 -4.23 -2.20 46.05
CA ALA A 46 -3.74 -3.56 45.91
C ALA A 46 -4.55 -4.30 44.82
N THR A 47 -3.88 -4.69 43.74
CA THR A 47 -4.42 -5.52 42.67
C THR A 47 -4.58 -6.96 43.17
N ALA A 48 -5.79 -7.50 43.09
CA ALA A 48 -6.09 -8.87 43.48
C ALA A 48 -5.34 -9.87 42.57
N THR A 49 -4.71 -10.86 43.20
CA THR A 49 -4.04 -11.99 42.55
C THR A 49 -5.06 -12.80 41.74
N PRO A 50 -4.86 -13.03 40.43
CA PRO A 50 -5.75 -13.89 39.66
C PRO A 50 -5.60 -15.36 40.08
N THR A 51 -6.74 -15.99 40.38
CA THR A 51 -6.86 -17.42 40.66
C THR A 51 -6.68 -18.22 39.37
N ASN A 52 -5.81 -19.24 39.40
CA ASN A 52 -5.56 -20.16 38.29
C ASN A 52 -6.87 -20.77 37.75
N THR A 53 -7.18 -20.45 36.49
CA THR A 53 -8.25 -21.09 35.72
C THR A 53 -7.78 -22.48 35.29
N ALA A 54 -8.61 -23.50 35.53
CA ALA A 54 -8.29 -24.88 35.22
C ALA A 54 -8.09 -25.11 33.71
N THR A 55 -7.01 -25.83 33.38
CA THR A 55 -6.68 -26.31 32.04
C THR A 55 -7.81 -27.20 31.49
N PRO A 56 -8.38 -26.92 30.32
CA PRO A 56 -9.37 -27.79 29.71
C PRO A 56 -8.71 -29.09 29.24
N THR A 57 -9.29 -30.22 29.64
CA THR A 57 -8.93 -31.56 29.16
C THR A 57 -9.38 -31.71 27.71
N GLU A 58 -8.44 -31.97 26.80
CA GLU A 58 -8.76 -32.22 25.39
C GLU A 58 -9.61 -33.50 25.24
N THR A 59 -10.77 -33.34 24.60
CA THR A 59 -11.64 -34.44 24.20
C THR A 59 -11.24 -34.90 22.81
N ALA A 60 -10.86 -36.17 22.67
CA ALA A 60 -10.46 -36.75 21.40
C ALA A 60 -11.61 -36.74 20.38
N THR A 61 -11.43 -35.97 19.31
CA THR A 61 -12.34 -35.93 18.15
C THR A 61 -12.12 -37.18 17.29
N ALA A 62 -13.19 -37.92 17.02
CA ALA A 62 -13.15 -39.11 16.17
C ALA A 62 -12.78 -38.76 14.71
N PRO A 63 -12.04 -39.63 14.01
CA PRO A 63 -11.64 -39.39 12.62
C PRO A 63 -12.87 -39.35 11.68
N PRO A 64 -12.81 -38.53 10.61
CA PRO A 64 -13.93 -38.38 9.68
C PRO A 64 -14.20 -39.68 8.92
N THR A 65 -15.48 -40.03 8.81
CA THR A 65 -15.97 -41.17 8.02
C THR A 65 -15.91 -40.83 6.54
N GLU A 66 -15.19 -41.63 5.75
CA GLU A 66 -15.12 -41.50 4.29
C GLU A 66 -16.51 -41.60 3.66
N THR A 67 -16.90 -40.56 2.93
CA THR A 67 -18.15 -40.53 2.15
C THR A 67 -17.82 -40.95 0.73
N ASN A 68 -18.26 -42.15 0.34
CA ASN A 68 -18.15 -42.66 -1.02
C ASN A 68 -18.96 -41.79 -1.99
N THR A 69 -18.27 -41.04 -2.85
CA THR A 69 -18.88 -40.32 -3.97
C THR A 69 -19.26 -41.31 -5.07
N PRO A 70 -20.53 -41.34 -5.55
CA PRO A 70 -20.93 -42.26 -6.60
C PRO A 70 -20.28 -41.89 -7.95
N THR A 71 -19.71 -42.91 -8.60
CA THR A 71 -19.17 -42.88 -9.96
C THR A 71 -20.29 -42.60 -10.97
N PRO A 72 -20.15 -41.62 -11.88
CA PRO A 72 -21.16 -41.38 -12.91
C PRO A 72 -21.20 -42.53 -13.93
N GLU A 73 -22.43 -42.92 -14.28
CA GLU A 73 -22.78 -43.94 -15.25
C GLU A 73 -22.45 -43.50 -16.69
N PRO A 74 -21.94 -44.38 -17.59
CA PRO A 74 -21.52 -43.98 -18.93
C PRO A 74 -22.72 -43.64 -19.82
N SER A 75 -22.70 -42.43 -20.39
CA SER A 75 -23.63 -42.02 -21.45
C SER A 75 -23.34 -42.79 -22.75
N GLU A 76 -24.37 -43.40 -23.33
CA GLU A 76 -24.29 -44.12 -24.61
C GLU A 76 -23.85 -43.21 -25.77
N PRO A 77 -23.13 -43.75 -26.77
CA PRO A 77 -22.68 -43.01 -27.95
C PRO A 77 -23.83 -42.80 -28.97
N PRO A 78 -23.82 -41.69 -29.74
CA PRO A 78 -24.83 -41.43 -30.76
C PRO A 78 -24.70 -42.37 -31.96
N THR A 79 -25.84 -42.88 -32.41
CA THR A 79 -26.05 -43.65 -33.64
C THR A 79 -25.80 -42.78 -34.88
N GLU A 80 -24.75 -43.10 -35.65
CA GLU A 80 -24.54 -42.50 -36.98
C GLU A 80 -25.37 -43.20 -38.07
N THR A 81 -25.91 -42.37 -38.97
CA THR A 81 -26.69 -42.74 -40.15
C THR A 81 -25.74 -43.04 -41.33
N PRO A 82 -25.89 -44.16 -42.07
CA PRO A 82 -24.98 -44.49 -43.16
C PRO A 82 -25.29 -43.66 -44.40
N THR A 83 -24.29 -42.91 -44.89
CA THR A 83 -24.31 -42.35 -46.25
C THR A 83 -23.27 -43.09 -47.09
N ASN A 84 -23.75 -43.87 -48.06
CA ASN A 84 -22.94 -44.52 -49.09
C ASN A 84 -22.11 -43.48 -49.87
N THR A 85 -20.79 -43.58 -49.84
CA THR A 85 -19.92 -42.95 -50.84
C THR A 85 -18.86 -43.95 -51.29
N SER A 86 -18.76 -44.09 -52.61
CA SER A 86 -17.99 -45.08 -53.35
C SER A 86 -16.48 -45.02 -53.06
N VAL A 87 -15.88 -46.20 -52.94
CA VAL A 87 -14.44 -46.45 -52.80
C VAL A 87 -13.71 -46.31 -54.15
N PRO A 88 -12.65 -45.49 -54.26
CA PRO A 88 -11.60 -45.62 -55.27
C PRO A 88 -10.29 -46.19 -54.65
N PRO A 89 -9.33 -46.64 -55.48
CA PRO A 89 -8.44 -47.75 -55.14
C PRO A 89 -7.33 -47.39 -54.14
N THR A 90 -7.02 -48.40 -53.32
CA THR A 90 -5.92 -48.48 -52.36
C THR A 90 -4.57 -48.18 -53.01
N ALA A 91 -3.99 -47.01 -52.68
CA ALA A 91 -2.58 -46.74 -52.87
C ALA A 91 -1.80 -47.22 -51.63
N THR A 92 -0.91 -48.19 -51.83
CA THR A 92 0.06 -48.65 -50.85
C THR A 92 1.02 -47.51 -50.52
N ASN A 93 0.80 -46.84 -49.39
CA ASN A 93 1.73 -45.84 -48.88
C ASN A 93 2.93 -46.54 -48.23
N THR A 94 4.08 -46.42 -48.88
CA THR A 94 5.40 -46.66 -48.29
C THR A 94 5.55 -45.78 -47.06
N ALA A 95 5.91 -46.37 -45.92
CA ALA A 95 6.17 -45.66 -44.68
C ALA A 95 7.29 -44.62 -44.87
N VAL A 96 6.92 -43.35 -44.87
CA VAL A 96 7.86 -42.23 -44.76
C VAL A 96 8.35 -42.19 -43.32
N PRO A 97 9.67 -42.16 -43.05
CA PRO A 97 10.20 -42.11 -41.69
C PRO A 97 9.65 -40.88 -40.96
N LEU A 98 9.16 -41.12 -39.74
CA LEU A 98 8.64 -40.10 -38.84
C LEU A 98 9.73 -39.03 -38.61
N PRO A 99 9.46 -37.74 -38.86
CA PRO A 99 10.40 -36.68 -38.59
C PRO A 99 10.74 -36.68 -37.10
N THR A 100 12.03 -36.77 -36.77
CA THR A 100 12.53 -36.58 -35.41
C THR A 100 12.05 -35.21 -34.90
N GLU A 101 11.23 -35.21 -33.85
CA GLU A 101 10.76 -33.98 -33.21
C GLU A 101 11.95 -33.10 -32.82
N PRO A 102 11.95 -31.81 -33.18
CA PRO A 102 12.97 -30.89 -32.74
C PRO A 102 12.97 -30.81 -31.21
N PRO A 103 14.13 -30.76 -30.55
CA PRO A 103 14.23 -30.72 -29.10
C PRO A 103 13.41 -29.55 -28.56
N ALA A 104 12.55 -29.84 -27.58
CA ALA A 104 11.69 -28.86 -26.93
C ALA A 104 12.54 -27.69 -26.43
N THR A 105 12.36 -26.51 -27.05
CA THR A 105 12.93 -25.26 -26.56
C THR A 105 12.36 -25.02 -25.17
N THR A 106 13.23 -24.95 -24.17
CA THR A 106 12.87 -24.59 -22.80
C THR A 106 12.26 -23.20 -22.81
N THR A 107 10.93 -23.12 -22.71
CA THR A 107 10.21 -21.86 -22.52
C THR A 107 10.57 -21.33 -21.14
N THR A 108 11.48 -20.36 -21.10
CA THR A 108 11.79 -19.61 -19.88
C THR A 108 10.50 -18.97 -19.39
N ALA A 109 10.07 -19.30 -18.17
CA ALA A 109 8.91 -18.66 -17.56
C ALA A 109 9.10 -17.13 -17.59
N PRO A 110 8.05 -16.35 -17.90
CA PRO A 110 8.12 -14.89 -17.83
C PRO A 110 8.66 -14.48 -16.46
N PRO A 111 9.55 -13.47 -16.39
CA PRO A 111 10.03 -12.97 -15.11
C PRO A 111 8.82 -12.60 -14.23
N ALA A 112 8.91 -12.93 -12.94
CA ALA A 112 7.87 -12.58 -11.97
C ALA A 112 7.60 -11.07 -12.03
N PRO A 113 6.33 -10.63 -11.90
CA PRO A 113 6.01 -9.22 -11.90
C PRO A 113 6.80 -8.51 -10.80
N VAL A 114 7.51 -7.45 -11.18
CA VAL A 114 8.25 -6.61 -10.24
C VAL A 114 7.26 -6.04 -9.24
N SER A 115 7.53 -6.23 -7.94
CA SER A 115 6.73 -5.64 -6.86
C SER A 115 6.59 -4.14 -7.06
N ALA A 116 5.38 -3.61 -6.93
CA ALA A 116 5.14 -2.17 -7.03
C ALA A 116 6.04 -1.42 -6.04
N PRO A 117 6.64 -0.28 -6.44
CA PRO A 117 7.46 0.51 -5.53
C PRO A 117 6.64 0.92 -4.30
N PRO A 118 7.26 0.98 -3.10
CA PRO A 118 6.57 1.38 -1.89
C PRO A 118 5.95 2.77 -2.05
N PRO A 119 4.80 3.05 -1.40
CA PRO A 119 4.15 4.35 -1.48
C PRO A 119 5.11 5.47 -1.08
N ALA A 120 5.09 6.58 -1.81
CA ALA A 120 5.85 7.76 -1.43
C ALA A 120 5.40 8.23 -0.03
N PRO A 121 6.33 8.71 0.83
CA PRO A 121 5.96 9.19 2.16
C PRO A 121 4.98 10.37 2.06
N ALA A 122 4.07 10.47 3.03
CA ALA A 122 3.14 11.58 3.12
C ALA A 122 3.87 12.95 3.20
N PRO A 123 3.23 14.06 2.79
CA PRO A 123 3.78 15.40 2.98
C PRO A 123 4.12 15.68 4.44
N ALA A 124 5.15 16.48 4.68
CA ALA A 124 5.50 16.94 6.03
C ALA A 124 4.70 18.19 6.41
N GLY A 125 4.39 18.32 7.70
CA GLY A 125 3.69 19.47 8.28
C GLY A 125 2.16 19.36 8.23
N PRO A 126 1.44 20.39 8.72
CA PRO A 126 -0.01 20.45 8.65
C PRO A 126 -0.50 20.45 7.20
N ASN A 127 -1.63 19.79 6.95
CA ASN A 127 -2.27 19.83 5.64
C ASN A 127 -2.73 21.26 5.32
N MET A 128 -2.27 21.78 4.18
CA MET A 128 -2.56 23.14 3.74
C MET A 128 -3.86 23.26 2.95
N LEU A 129 -4.49 22.13 2.59
CA LEU A 129 -5.79 22.11 1.93
C LEU A 129 -6.93 22.32 2.92
N SER A 130 -7.98 22.97 2.45
CA SER A 130 -9.23 23.10 3.18
C SER A 130 -10.20 22.00 2.74
N ASN A 131 -10.84 21.34 3.72
CA ASN A 131 -11.73 20.20 3.48
C ASN A 131 -11.09 19.06 2.64
N PRO A 132 -9.91 18.54 3.06
CA PRO A 132 -9.16 17.53 2.29
C PRO A 132 -9.84 16.15 2.17
N GLY A 133 -10.64 15.77 3.17
CA GLY A 133 -11.44 14.53 3.19
C GLY A 133 -12.90 14.74 2.77
N PHE A 134 -13.25 15.89 2.20
CA PHE A 134 -14.59 16.16 1.66
C PHE A 134 -15.78 16.07 2.66
N GLU A 135 -15.50 16.00 3.96
CA GLU A 135 -16.47 15.91 5.05
C GLU A 135 -17.48 17.06 5.05
N PHE A 136 -17.06 18.23 4.56
CA PHE A 136 -17.91 19.42 4.45
C PHE A 136 -18.47 19.65 3.04
N GLY A 137 -18.48 18.61 2.19
CA GLY A 137 -19.02 18.67 0.83
C GLY A 137 -18.05 19.29 -0.17
N ALA A 138 -18.58 20.04 -1.15
CA ALA A 138 -17.82 20.64 -2.25
C ALA A 138 -17.19 21.97 -1.92
N ASP A 139 -17.52 22.53 -0.75
CA ASP A 139 -17.10 23.86 -0.36
C ASP A 139 -15.57 23.91 -0.43
N LEU A 140 -15.05 24.90 -1.18
CA LEU A 140 -13.62 25.20 -1.41
C LEU A 140 -12.93 24.34 -2.49
N TRP A 141 -13.63 23.42 -3.15
CA TRP A 141 -13.14 22.74 -4.36
C TRP A 141 -13.88 23.25 -5.60
N GLU A 142 -13.13 23.63 -6.62
CA GLU A 142 -13.65 24.22 -7.85
C GLU A 142 -13.59 23.23 -9.02
N ARG A 143 -14.45 23.42 -10.03
CA ARG A 143 -14.56 22.61 -11.25
C ARG A 143 -14.68 23.53 -12.47
N PRO A 144 -14.20 23.14 -13.67
CA PRO A 144 -14.38 23.98 -14.86
C PRO A 144 -15.86 24.14 -15.17
N GLY A 145 -16.27 25.38 -15.45
CA GLY A 145 -17.66 25.73 -15.73
C GLY A 145 -18.44 26.08 -14.46
N SER A 146 -18.89 27.34 -14.37
CA SER A 146 -19.66 27.84 -13.24
C SER A 146 -20.95 27.04 -13.06
N GLY A 147 -21.16 26.45 -11.86
CA GLY A 147 -22.46 25.92 -11.44
C GLY A 147 -22.64 24.40 -11.49
N THR A 148 -21.59 23.61 -11.76
CA THR A 148 -21.69 22.15 -11.59
C THR A 148 -21.41 21.77 -10.14
N SER A 149 -22.41 21.17 -9.47
CA SER A 149 -22.20 20.60 -8.14
C SER A 149 -21.20 19.43 -8.24
N LEU A 150 -20.26 19.35 -7.32
CA LEU A 150 -19.51 18.12 -7.11
C LEU A 150 -20.44 17.05 -6.53
N SER A 151 -20.13 15.80 -6.84
CA SER A 151 -20.85 14.63 -6.33
C SER A 151 -19.99 13.92 -5.30
N PHE A 152 -20.62 13.17 -4.41
CA PHE A 152 -19.93 12.48 -3.32
C PHE A 152 -20.54 11.10 -3.12
N HIS A 153 -19.70 10.14 -2.74
CA HIS A 153 -20.16 8.94 -2.05
C HIS A 153 -20.20 9.22 -0.55
N THR A 154 -21.09 8.55 0.17
CA THR A 154 -21.11 8.61 1.64
C THR A 154 -20.89 7.23 2.25
N ALA A 155 -20.33 7.21 3.45
CA ALA A 155 -20.04 5.96 4.17
C ALA A 155 -21.32 5.14 4.44
N ASP A 156 -22.46 5.81 4.61
CA ASP A 156 -23.76 5.15 4.83
C ASP A 156 -24.32 4.49 3.56
N SER A 157 -24.04 5.02 2.36
CA SER A 157 -24.61 4.53 1.10
C SER A 157 -23.68 3.60 0.34
N GLN A 158 -22.41 3.98 0.21
CA GLN A 158 -21.38 3.22 -0.50
C GLN A 158 -20.06 3.23 0.30
N PRO A 159 -19.98 2.51 1.43
CA PRO A 159 -18.79 2.51 2.29
C PRO A 159 -17.52 2.07 1.57
N GLN A 160 -17.63 1.18 0.57
CA GLN A 160 -16.48 0.73 -0.22
C GLN A 160 -15.85 1.83 -1.11
N PHE A 161 -16.55 2.96 -1.26
CA PHE A 161 -16.12 4.12 -2.05
C PHE A 161 -15.70 5.30 -1.18
N VAL A 162 -15.65 5.15 0.15
CA VAL A 162 -15.09 6.13 1.08
C VAL A 162 -13.80 5.54 1.67
N HIS A 163 -12.70 6.30 1.65
CA HIS A 163 -11.43 5.83 2.19
C HIS A 163 -11.40 6.01 3.71
N SER A 164 -11.77 7.20 4.17
CA SER A 164 -11.91 7.50 5.60
C SER A 164 -13.05 8.51 5.82
N GLY A 165 -13.43 8.74 7.09
CA GLY A 165 -14.48 9.71 7.40
C GLY A 165 -15.88 9.30 6.95
N GLN A 166 -16.63 10.24 6.40
CA GLN A 166 -18.02 10.07 5.97
C GLN A 166 -18.22 10.24 4.46
N ARG A 167 -17.27 10.84 3.74
CA ARG A 167 -17.45 11.20 2.33
C ARG A 167 -16.19 11.00 1.51
N SER A 168 -16.38 10.74 0.23
CA SER A 168 -15.33 10.89 -0.78
C SER A 168 -15.86 11.67 -1.97
N LEU A 169 -14.98 12.39 -2.66
CA LEU A 169 -15.33 13.10 -3.88
C LEU A 169 -15.53 12.10 -5.01
N LEU A 170 -16.64 12.23 -5.73
CA LEU A 170 -16.98 11.42 -6.89
C LEU A 170 -16.88 12.23 -8.18
N LEU A 171 -16.00 11.78 -9.10
CA LEU A 171 -15.89 12.28 -10.46
C LEU A 171 -16.44 11.26 -11.46
N ILE A 172 -17.68 11.49 -11.90
CA ILE A 172 -18.33 10.75 -12.98
C ILE A 172 -18.17 11.53 -14.28
N THR A 173 -17.54 10.92 -15.29
CA THR A 173 -17.41 11.56 -16.60
C THR A 173 -17.07 10.54 -17.69
N PHE A 174 -17.49 10.84 -18.92
CA PHE A 174 -17.09 10.13 -20.14
C PHE A 174 -15.93 10.84 -20.88
N SER A 175 -15.36 11.88 -20.27
CA SER A 175 -14.28 12.70 -20.81
C SER A 175 -13.36 13.19 -19.70
N ASN A 176 -12.37 14.02 -20.00
CA ASN A 176 -11.48 14.57 -18.98
C ASN A 176 -12.26 15.45 -17.98
N ALA A 177 -12.30 15.04 -16.71
CA ALA A 177 -12.78 15.87 -15.61
C ALA A 177 -11.62 16.25 -14.69
N ARG A 178 -11.74 17.42 -14.10
CA ARG A 178 -10.81 17.90 -13.08
C ARG A 178 -11.55 18.70 -12.02
N VAL A 179 -11.01 18.68 -10.82
CA VAL A 179 -11.32 19.64 -9.76
C VAL A 179 -10.03 20.20 -9.20
N TRP A 180 -10.09 21.38 -8.58
CA TRP A 180 -8.91 21.97 -7.98
C TRP A 180 -9.21 22.75 -6.71
N GLN A 181 -8.16 22.99 -5.94
CA GLN A 181 -8.16 23.96 -4.86
C GLN A 181 -6.88 24.78 -4.94
N GLN A 182 -7.04 26.10 -4.87
CA GLN A 182 -5.93 27.05 -4.87
C GLN A 182 -5.52 27.36 -3.43
N VAL A 183 -4.21 27.36 -3.17
CA VAL A 183 -3.62 27.65 -1.86
C VAL A 183 -2.62 28.79 -2.01
N SER A 184 -2.86 29.87 -1.29
CA SER A 184 -1.99 31.06 -1.24
C SER A 184 -1.40 31.32 0.14
N THR A 185 -1.98 30.75 1.20
CA THR A 185 -1.51 30.98 2.57
C THR A 185 -0.35 30.02 2.89
N GLY A 186 0.79 30.57 3.31
CA GLY A 186 1.95 29.79 3.74
C GLY A 186 2.79 29.18 2.61
N ILE A 187 2.54 29.59 1.36
CA ILE A 187 3.36 29.18 0.21
C ILE A 187 4.62 30.06 0.13
N ILE A 188 5.78 29.42 0.11
CA ILE A 188 7.09 30.07 0.03
C ILE A 188 7.70 29.71 -1.32
N THR A 189 7.91 30.72 -2.17
CA THR A 189 8.57 30.54 -3.47
C THR A 189 9.94 29.88 -3.33
N GLY A 190 10.23 28.90 -4.19
CA GLY A 190 11.45 28.09 -4.14
C GLY A 190 11.37 26.87 -3.22
N THR A 191 10.30 26.72 -2.44
CA THR A 191 10.07 25.52 -1.61
C THR A 191 9.42 24.42 -2.43
N THR A 192 9.88 23.18 -2.26
CA THR A 192 9.23 21.99 -2.84
C THR A 192 8.08 21.55 -1.95
N TYR A 193 6.89 21.45 -2.56
CA TYR A 193 5.68 20.96 -1.93
C TYR A 193 5.33 19.59 -2.50
N ARG A 194 4.69 18.75 -1.68
CA ARG A 194 4.10 17.48 -2.08
C ARG A 194 2.59 17.58 -1.97
N ALA A 195 1.90 17.22 -3.05
CA ALA A 195 0.48 16.97 -3.04
C ALA A 195 0.27 15.47 -3.18
N GLY A 196 -0.65 14.90 -2.42
CA GLY A 196 -1.02 13.50 -2.53
C GLY A 196 -2.47 13.25 -2.15
N GLY A 197 -2.97 12.05 -2.38
CA GLY A 197 -4.33 11.69 -2.02
C GLY A 197 -4.62 10.25 -2.37
N TRP A 198 -5.70 9.72 -1.79
CA TRP A 198 -6.18 8.39 -2.10
C TRP A 198 -7.10 8.44 -3.31
N LEU A 199 -6.81 7.59 -4.29
CA LEU A 199 -7.60 7.40 -5.49
C LEU A 199 -8.08 5.96 -5.56
N LYS A 200 -9.37 5.78 -5.85
CA LYS A 200 -9.95 4.51 -6.26
C LYS A 200 -10.73 4.71 -7.54
N ILE A 201 -10.64 3.75 -8.45
CA ILE A 201 -11.42 3.75 -9.69
C ILE A 201 -12.33 2.53 -9.70
N TRP A 202 -13.60 2.74 -10.05
CA TRP A 202 -14.51 1.66 -10.41
C TRP A 202 -14.98 1.88 -11.85
N SER A 203 -14.82 0.86 -12.68
CA SER A 203 -15.27 0.89 -14.07
C SER A 203 -15.85 -0.46 -14.47
N SER A 204 -17.12 -0.47 -14.89
CA SER A 204 -17.78 -1.73 -15.23
C SER A 204 -18.84 -1.59 -16.31
N ASN A 205 -19.07 -2.69 -17.02
CA ASN A 205 -20.25 -2.91 -17.87
C ASN A 205 -21.42 -3.59 -17.13
N GLN A 206 -21.28 -3.79 -15.82
CA GLN A 206 -22.30 -4.38 -14.95
C GLN A 206 -22.66 -3.42 -13.81
N GLU A 207 -23.78 -3.69 -13.14
CA GLU A 207 -24.27 -2.89 -12.01
C GLU A 207 -23.60 -3.22 -10.67
N ASP A 208 -22.84 -4.32 -10.59
CA ASP A 208 -22.14 -4.70 -9.36
C ASP A 208 -20.99 -3.72 -9.05
N ARG A 209 -21.17 -2.93 -8.00
CA ARG A 209 -20.23 -1.91 -7.53
C ARG A 209 -19.10 -2.46 -6.65
N LEU A 210 -19.04 -3.78 -6.44
CA LEU A 210 -17.96 -4.42 -5.69
C LEU A 210 -16.77 -4.80 -6.57
N VAL A 211 -16.98 -4.95 -7.88
CA VAL A 211 -15.95 -5.42 -8.81
C VAL A 211 -16.09 -4.75 -10.17
N SER A 212 -14.96 -4.35 -10.74
CA SER A 212 -14.86 -3.82 -12.08
C SER A 212 -14.90 -4.95 -13.12
N VAL A 213 -16.04 -5.16 -13.77
CA VAL A 213 -16.18 -6.15 -14.87
C VAL A 213 -16.04 -5.49 -16.24
N ASN A 214 -15.08 -5.96 -17.04
CA ASN A 214 -14.72 -5.38 -18.36
C ASN A 214 -14.47 -3.86 -18.29
N PRO A 215 -13.53 -3.42 -17.43
CA PRO A 215 -13.33 -2.01 -17.15
C PRO A 215 -12.80 -1.24 -18.36
N ALA A 216 -13.33 -0.06 -18.59
CA ALA A 216 -12.75 0.90 -19.52
C ALA A 216 -11.41 1.43 -19.01
N ASP A 217 -10.63 2.01 -19.93
CA ASP A 217 -9.30 2.55 -19.63
C ASP A 217 -9.40 3.93 -18.96
N TYR A 218 -10.07 3.94 -17.82
CA TYR A 218 -10.29 5.11 -16.98
C TYR A 218 -9.13 5.25 -16.01
N VAL A 219 -8.50 6.42 -16.01
CA VAL A 219 -7.25 6.71 -15.30
C VAL A 219 -7.38 8.00 -14.49
N GLY A 220 -6.57 8.12 -13.44
CA GLY A 220 -6.50 9.32 -12.61
C GLY A 220 -5.06 9.75 -12.35
N ARG A 221 -4.88 11.03 -12.00
CA ARG A 221 -3.62 11.61 -11.55
C ARG A 221 -3.85 12.84 -10.68
N ILE A 222 -2.84 13.19 -9.89
CA ILE A 222 -2.81 14.42 -9.10
C ILE A 222 -1.72 15.35 -9.67
N CYS A 223 -1.99 16.65 -9.69
CA CYS A 223 -1.05 17.65 -10.17
C CYS A 223 -0.91 18.83 -9.21
N ILE A 224 0.22 19.52 -9.29
CA ILE A 224 0.46 20.84 -8.69
C ILE A 224 0.77 21.81 -9.82
N ASN A 225 -0.02 22.87 -9.95
CA ASN A 225 0.39 24.05 -10.70
C ASN A 225 1.16 25.01 -9.79
N THR A 226 2.41 25.29 -10.13
CA THR A 226 3.35 26.07 -9.30
C THR A 226 3.14 27.58 -9.38
N ASN A 227 2.25 28.05 -10.26
CA ASN A 227 1.87 29.45 -10.45
C ASN A 227 0.44 29.76 -9.94
N GLY A 228 -0.28 28.72 -9.49
CA GLY A 228 -1.65 28.82 -9.03
C GLY A 228 -2.70 28.81 -10.15
N ASP A 229 -2.36 28.45 -11.38
CA ASP A 229 -3.37 28.27 -12.45
C ASP A 229 -4.12 26.93 -12.29
N ASP A 230 -5.30 26.78 -12.91
CA ASP A 230 -6.15 25.57 -12.83
C ASP A 230 -6.00 24.62 -14.03
N ASP A 231 -5.19 24.99 -15.03
CA ASP A 231 -5.01 24.22 -16.25
C ASP A 231 -3.90 23.15 -16.09
N PRO A 232 -4.23 21.85 -16.17
CA PRO A 232 -3.26 20.78 -16.01
C PRO A 232 -2.29 20.62 -17.20
N ASN A 233 -2.46 21.40 -18.27
CA ASN A 233 -1.62 21.31 -19.47
C ASN A 233 -0.56 22.42 -19.55
N LEU A 234 -0.51 23.31 -18.57
CA LEU A 234 0.49 24.36 -18.52
C LEU A 234 1.88 23.77 -18.18
N PRO A 235 2.98 24.37 -18.69
CA PRO A 235 4.34 23.96 -18.32
C PRO A 235 4.65 24.11 -16.82
N THR A 236 3.89 24.95 -16.11
CA THR A 236 3.96 25.14 -14.66
C THR A 236 3.19 24.08 -13.88
N THR A 237 2.51 23.15 -14.55
CA THR A 237 1.79 22.05 -13.91
C THR A 237 2.62 20.78 -13.94
N ILE A 238 2.99 20.29 -12.76
CA ILE A 238 3.68 19.02 -12.57
C ILE A 238 2.66 18.00 -12.09
N CYS A 239 2.59 16.85 -12.76
CA CYS A 239 1.62 15.79 -12.45
C CYS A 239 2.32 14.49 -12.07
N SER A 240 1.65 13.68 -11.26
CA SER A 240 1.97 12.26 -11.14
C SER A 240 1.76 11.55 -12.48
N ASN A 241 2.29 10.33 -12.59
CA ASN A 241 1.89 9.43 -13.66
C ASN A 241 0.37 9.18 -13.60
N TRP A 242 -0.21 8.86 -14.76
CA TRP A 242 -1.56 8.30 -14.81
C TRP A 242 -1.55 6.92 -14.15
N VAL A 243 -2.47 6.71 -13.23
CA VAL A 243 -2.68 5.43 -12.54
C VAL A 243 -4.10 4.92 -12.74
N ARG A 244 -4.29 3.63 -12.50
CA ARG A 244 -5.58 2.94 -12.64
C ARG A 244 -5.82 1.96 -11.48
N PRO A 245 -6.02 2.45 -10.25
CA PRO A 245 -6.29 1.59 -9.10
C PRO A 245 -7.73 1.07 -9.15
N LEU A 246 -7.96 0.00 -9.92
CA LEU A 246 -9.28 -0.63 -10.04
C LEU A 246 -9.66 -1.31 -8.74
N ASP A 247 -10.82 -0.94 -8.21
CA ASP A 247 -11.48 -1.50 -7.02
C ASP A 247 -10.68 -1.42 -5.70
N VAL A 248 -9.46 -0.87 -5.74
CA VAL A 248 -8.57 -0.70 -4.59
C VAL A 248 -8.23 0.78 -4.40
N TRP A 249 -8.01 1.18 -3.15
CA TRP A 249 -7.48 2.51 -2.85
C TRP A 249 -5.96 2.52 -3.06
N GLN A 250 -5.46 3.49 -3.82
CA GLN A 250 -4.04 3.74 -4.01
C GLN A 250 -3.72 5.19 -3.68
N PHE A 251 -2.74 5.40 -2.80
CA PHE A 251 -2.19 6.71 -2.57
C PHE A 251 -1.28 7.11 -3.74
N ILE A 252 -1.53 8.27 -4.31
CA ILE A 252 -0.67 8.87 -5.35
C ILE A 252 -0.22 10.26 -4.93
N SER A 253 0.96 10.66 -5.38
CA SER A 253 1.53 11.95 -5.03
C SER A 253 2.40 12.54 -6.14
N VAL A 254 2.65 13.83 -6.04
CA VAL A 254 3.57 14.58 -6.91
C VAL A 254 4.29 15.65 -6.10
N ASP A 255 5.56 15.89 -6.44
CA ASP A 255 6.36 16.98 -5.89
C ASP A 255 6.51 18.10 -6.92
N ALA A 256 6.40 19.35 -6.47
CA ALA A 256 6.64 20.51 -7.30
C ALA A 256 7.22 21.67 -6.50
N THR A 257 8.16 22.41 -7.09
CA THR A 257 8.74 23.60 -6.47
C THR A 257 7.88 24.82 -6.79
N ALA A 258 7.37 25.49 -5.76
CA ALA A 258 6.54 26.68 -5.92
C ALA A 258 7.33 27.78 -6.65
N THR A 259 6.80 28.25 -7.78
CA THR A 259 7.39 29.35 -8.58
C THR A 259 6.76 30.70 -8.25
N ASN A 260 5.70 30.70 -7.44
CA ASN A 260 4.98 31.88 -6.98
C ASN A 260 4.61 31.74 -5.49
N ASP A 261 3.90 32.71 -4.93
CA ASP A 261 3.34 32.68 -3.56
C ASP A 261 1.99 31.94 -3.48
N ARG A 262 1.68 31.16 -4.52
CA ARG A 262 0.43 30.46 -4.70
C ARG A 262 0.61 29.22 -5.56
N ILE A 263 -0.03 28.14 -5.17
CA ILE A 263 -0.09 26.89 -5.94
C ILE A 263 -1.53 26.39 -6.03
N THR A 264 -1.79 25.53 -7.01
CA THR A 264 -3.10 24.89 -7.17
C THR A 264 -2.91 23.39 -7.20
N VAL A 265 -3.64 22.67 -6.34
CA VAL A 265 -3.72 21.20 -6.39
C VAL A 265 -4.87 20.83 -7.32
N ILE A 266 -4.60 19.97 -8.30
CA ILE A 266 -5.56 19.56 -9.33
C ILE A 266 -5.72 18.05 -9.25
N LEU A 267 -6.94 17.59 -9.07
CA LEU A 267 -7.32 16.18 -9.20
C LEU A 267 -7.88 15.99 -10.60
N GLN A 268 -7.30 15.07 -11.38
CA GLN A 268 -7.69 14.87 -12.77
C GLN A 268 -7.99 13.40 -13.06
N VAL A 269 -9.04 13.18 -13.83
CA VAL A 269 -9.46 11.86 -14.32
C VAL A 269 -9.76 11.95 -15.81
N GLY A 270 -9.59 10.84 -16.52
CA GLY A 270 -9.81 10.78 -17.96
C GLY A 270 -9.87 9.36 -18.48
N ILE A 271 -10.24 9.20 -19.75
CA ILE A 271 -10.24 7.91 -20.45
C ILE A 271 -9.12 7.95 -21.50
N SER A 272 -8.23 6.96 -21.49
CA SER A 272 -7.10 6.89 -22.44
C SER A 272 -7.46 6.22 -23.77
N ASN A 273 -8.62 5.58 -23.89
CA ASN A 273 -9.11 5.00 -25.13
C ASN A 273 -10.61 5.27 -25.37
N SER A 274 -11.13 4.88 -26.53
CA SER A 274 -12.52 5.10 -26.91
C SER A 274 -13.52 4.08 -26.33
N GLN A 275 -13.07 3.11 -25.52
CA GLN A 275 -13.98 2.18 -24.89
C GLN A 275 -14.63 2.84 -23.68
N SER A 276 -15.89 3.24 -23.80
CA SER A 276 -16.67 3.70 -22.66
C SER A 276 -17.27 2.48 -21.97
N GLY A 277 -16.81 2.19 -20.75
CA GLY A 277 -17.53 1.31 -19.83
C GLY A 277 -18.88 1.95 -19.54
N MET A 278 -19.90 1.13 -19.28
CA MET A 278 -21.23 1.64 -18.92
C MET A 278 -21.15 2.58 -17.71
N HIS A 279 -20.27 2.22 -16.75
CA HIS A 279 -20.00 2.99 -15.55
C HIS A 279 -18.52 3.33 -15.44
N ASN A 280 -18.20 4.59 -15.14
CA ASN A 280 -16.84 5.07 -14.88
C ASN A 280 -16.87 6.08 -13.73
N GLU A 281 -16.41 5.64 -12.56
CA GLU A 281 -16.39 6.44 -11.34
C GLU A 281 -14.96 6.50 -10.80
N ALA A 282 -14.51 7.71 -10.47
CA ALA A 282 -13.26 7.93 -9.80
C ALA A 282 -13.53 8.62 -8.49
N MET A 283 -13.03 8.02 -7.41
CA MET A 283 -13.21 8.47 -6.05
C MET A 283 -11.90 9.01 -5.52
N TRP A 284 -11.97 10.20 -4.96
CA TRP A 284 -10.84 10.87 -4.32
C TRP A 284 -11.14 11.12 -2.86
N ASP A 285 -10.16 10.89 -2.02
CA ASP A 285 -10.30 11.08 -0.58
C ASP A 285 -8.95 11.42 0.08
N ASP A 286 -9.00 12.01 1.27
CA ASP A 286 -7.85 12.31 2.11
C ASP A 286 -6.71 13.02 1.37
N ILE A 287 -7.04 14.10 0.66
CA ILE A 287 -6.05 14.86 -0.12
C ILE A 287 -5.13 15.63 0.82
N THR A 288 -3.83 15.60 0.55
CA THR A 288 -2.81 16.25 1.37
C THR A 288 -2.00 17.22 0.53
N LEU A 289 -1.65 18.36 1.12
CA LEU A 289 -0.65 19.29 0.61
C LEU A 289 0.21 19.75 1.78
N GLY A 290 1.52 19.65 1.62
CA GLY A 290 2.49 20.15 2.59
C GLY A 290 3.86 20.31 1.98
N THR A 291 4.84 20.70 2.79
CA THR A 291 6.24 20.69 2.34
C THR A 291 6.62 19.26 1.97
N ALA A 292 7.27 19.09 0.82
CA ALA A 292 7.78 17.78 0.46
C ALA A 292 8.73 17.33 1.58
N PRO A 293 8.62 16.08 2.05
CA PRO A 293 9.59 15.56 3.01
C PRO A 293 10.97 15.78 2.39
N SER A 294 11.92 16.32 3.18
CA SER A 294 13.30 16.44 2.73
C SER A 294 13.66 15.10 2.14
N ALA A 295 13.97 15.07 0.84
CA ALA A 295 14.14 13.83 0.10
C ALA A 295 14.99 12.93 0.98
N ALA A 296 14.43 11.79 1.40
CA ALA A 296 15.16 10.87 2.25
C ALA A 296 16.52 10.71 1.58
N THR A 297 17.59 11.07 2.28
CA THR A 297 18.95 10.91 1.75
C THR A 297 18.96 9.48 1.25
N ALA A 298 19.12 9.30 -0.07
CA ALA A 298 18.78 8.04 -0.73
C ALA A 298 19.33 6.93 0.14
N THR A 299 18.43 6.14 0.75
CA THR A 299 18.86 4.99 1.53
C THR A 299 19.79 4.25 0.59
N PRO A 300 21.08 4.06 0.96
CA PRO A 300 22.03 3.38 0.09
C PRO A 300 21.32 2.12 -0.41
N ALA A 301 21.42 1.87 -1.72
CA ALA A 301 20.75 0.75 -2.36
C ALA A 301 20.85 -0.46 -1.42
N PRO A 302 19.73 -1.15 -1.11
CA PRO A 302 19.73 -2.25 -0.15
C PRO A 302 20.97 -3.09 -0.39
N ALA A 303 21.80 -3.27 0.65
CA ALA A 303 22.93 -4.18 0.54
C ALA A 303 22.38 -5.48 -0.05
N ALA A 304 22.99 -5.97 -1.13
CA ALA A 304 22.47 -7.14 -1.83
C ALA A 304 22.19 -8.22 -0.79
N GLU A 305 20.96 -8.73 -0.75
CA GLU A 305 20.55 -9.75 0.22
C GLU A 305 21.59 -10.88 0.20
N PRO A 306 21.94 -11.45 1.37
CA PRO A 306 22.89 -12.54 1.43
C PRO A 306 22.39 -13.67 0.52
N VAL A 307 23.16 -14.00 -0.50
CA VAL A 307 22.85 -15.13 -1.38
C VAL A 307 23.53 -16.36 -0.79
N ARG A 308 22.78 -17.46 -0.70
CA ARG A 308 23.34 -18.75 -0.29
C ARG A 308 24.52 -19.13 -1.20
N PRO A 309 25.68 -19.54 -0.64
CA PRO A 309 26.81 -19.99 -1.43
C PRO A 309 26.46 -21.19 -2.31
N ASN A 310 27.13 -21.31 -3.46
CA ASN A 310 27.03 -22.49 -4.30
C ASN A 310 27.43 -23.75 -3.50
N PRO A 311 26.78 -24.91 -3.74
CA PRO A 311 27.15 -26.15 -3.07
C PRO A 311 28.63 -26.50 -3.24
N ILE A 312 29.29 -26.85 -2.14
CA ILE A 312 30.68 -27.31 -2.14
C ILE A 312 30.76 -28.83 -2.17
N ALA A 313 31.93 -29.39 -2.47
CA ALA A 313 32.13 -30.84 -2.44
C ALA A 313 31.99 -31.38 -1.01
N PHE A 314 31.29 -32.51 -0.86
CA PHE A 314 31.08 -33.13 0.45
C PHE A 314 32.39 -33.55 1.14
N SER A 315 32.47 -33.24 2.44
CA SER A 315 33.50 -33.72 3.36
C SER A 315 32.85 -33.92 4.73
N PRO A 316 32.94 -35.11 5.35
CA PRO A 316 32.33 -35.36 6.66
C PRO A 316 32.77 -34.39 7.75
N THR A 317 34.06 -34.02 7.74
CA THR A 317 34.61 -33.02 8.66
C THR A 317 33.99 -31.65 8.42
N ALA A 318 33.90 -31.23 7.16
CA ALA A 318 33.31 -29.93 6.81
C ALA A 318 31.83 -29.88 7.19
N LEU A 319 31.04 -30.92 6.89
CA LEU A 319 29.63 -30.97 7.25
C LEU A 319 29.45 -30.86 8.76
N ARG A 320 30.18 -31.64 9.54
CA ARG A 320 30.13 -31.58 11.02
C ARG A 320 30.48 -30.19 11.54
N ASP A 321 31.50 -29.55 10.97
CA ASP A 321 31.92 -28.22 11.40
C ASP A 321 30.85 -27.17 11.03
N SER A 322 30.21 -27.29 9.86
CA SER A 322 29.06 -26.47 9.47
C SER A 322 27.83 -26.69 10.37
N MET A 323 27.54 -27.93 10.77
CA MET A 323 26.48 -28.22 11.73
C MET A 323 26.74 -27.55 13.09
N ASN A 324 27.97 -27.61 13.59
CA ASN A 324 28.36 -26.95 14.84
C ASN A 324 28.25 -25.43 14.72
N SER A 325 28.64 -24.86 13.57
CA SER A 325 28.50 -23.44 13.28
C SER A 325 27.02 -23.01 13.27
N VAL A 326 26.17 -23.70 12.53
CA VAL A 326 24.72 -23.40 12.45
C VAL A 326 24.06 -23.53 13.81
N ARG A 327 24.39 -24.59 14.57
CA ARG A 327 23.90 -24.74 15.94
C ARG A 327 24.27 -23.52 16.80
N SER A 328 25.53 -23.08 16.75
CA SER A 328 25.98 -21.90 17.49
C SER A 328 25.22 -20.64 17.06
N ILE A 329 25.04 -20.44 15.75
CA ILE A 329 24.30 -19.29 15.20
C ILE A 329 22.86 -19.26 15.74
N ILE A 330 22.15 -20.40 15.68
CA ILE A 330 20.76 -20.51 16.15
C ILE A 330 20.68 -20.28 17.67
N GLU A 331 21.61 -20.85 18.45
CA GLU A 331 21.66 -20.65 19.91
C GLU A 331 21.92 -19.17 20.27
N GLN A 332 22.84 -18.49 19.56
CA GLN A 332 23.11 -17.07 19.78
C GLN A 332 21.93 -16.19 19.37
N ALA A 333 21.30 -16.46 18.21
CA ALA A 333 20.11 -15.75 17.76
C ALA A 333 18.96 -15.89 18.75
N GLY A 334 18.67 -17.11 19.22
CA GLY A 334 17.64 -17.36 20.23
C GLY A 334 17.94 -16.67 21.55
N GLY A 335 19.19 -16.72 22.03
CA GLY A 335 19.61 -16.01 23.23
C GLY A 335 19.52 -14.48 23.10
N LEU A 336 19.75 -13.93 21.92
CA LEU A 336 19.57 -12.50 21.66
C LEU A 336 18.09 -12.10 21.65
N LEU A 337 17.22 -12.92 21.03
CA LEU A 337 15.78 -12.69 21.05
C LEU A 337 15.22 -12.72 22.47
N ASP A 338 15.68 -13.66 23.31
CA ASP A 338 15.28 -13.71 24.72
C ASP A 338 15.69 -12.43 25.47
N ARG A 339 16.92 -11.94 25.26
CA ARG A 339 17.37 -10.66 25.85
C ARG A 339 16.55 -9.47 25.36
N LEU A 340 16.20 -9.42 24.07
CA LEU A 340 15.32 -8.38 23.51
C LEU A 340 13.92 -8.41 24.15
N VAL A 341 13.33 -9.59 24.31
CA VAL A 341 12.03 -9.75 24.97
C VAL A 341 12.07 -9.32 26.44
N ASN A 342 13.21 -9.52 27.11
CA ASN A 342 13.44 -9.07 28.48
C ASN A 342 13.83 -7.58 28.60
N GLY A 343 13.78 -6.82 27.50
CA GLY A 343 14.01 -5.38 27.48
C GLY A 343 15.47 -4.96 27.56
N GLU A 344 16.41 -5.87 27.24
CA GLU A 344 17.81 -5.49 27.11
C GLU A 344 18.06 -4.67 25.84
N ASN A 345 19.07 -3.79 25.90
CA ASN A 345 19.47 -2.91 24.80
C ASN A 345 20.28 -3.65 23.72
N GLN A 346 19.70 -4.69 23.10
CA GLN A 346 20.27 -5.31 21.90
C GLN A 346 19.73 -4.61 20.65
N THR A 347 20.40 -4.79 19.50
CA THR A 347 20.00 -4.14 18.24
C THR A 347 19.60 -5.17 17.18
N CYS A 348 18.69 -4.76 16.29
CA CYS A 348 18.32 -5.52 15.09
C CYS A 348 19.55 -5.89 14.23
N THR A 349 20.60 -5.07 14.26
CA THR A 349 21.84 -5.31 13.52
C THR A 349 22.56 -6.59 13.95
N GLU A 350 22.59 -6.90 15.25
CA GLU A 350 23.23 -8.13 15.72
C GLU A 350 22.41 -9.36 15.32
N TYR A 351 21.07 -9.27 15.42
CA TYR A 351 20.17 -10.32 14.97
C TYR A 351 20.31 -10.62 13.47
N GLN A 352 20.33 -9.57 12.64
CA GLN A 352 20.53 -9.69 11.19
C GLN A 352 21.83 -10.41 10.87
N GLY A 353 22.92 -10.15 11.62
CA GLY A 353 24.17 -10.89 11.46
C GLY A 353 24.01 -12.40 11.60
N TYR A 354 23.27 -12.87 12.59
CA TYR A 354 23.01 -14.31 12.76
C TYR A 354 22.10 -14.88 11.67
N TYR A 355 21.09 -14.11 11.24
CA TYR A 355 20.20 -14.51 10.15
C TYR A 355 20.97 -14.65 8.82
N ASP A 356 21.80 -13.67 8.48
CA ASP A 356 22.67 -13.67 7.31
C ASP A 356 23.68 -14.83 7.33
N ASP A 357 24.26 -15.13 8.50
CA ASP A 357 25.19 -16.24 8.66
C ASP A 357 24.50 -17.60 8.48
N ALA A 358 23.24 -17.73 8.89
CA ALA A 358 22.44 -18.92 8.60
C ALA A 358 22.15 -19.06 7.10
N ILE A 359 21.84 -17.96 6.38
CA ILE A 359 21.69 -17.98 4.91
C ILE A 359 22.98 -18.41 4.22
N ARG A 360 24.14 -17.95 4.74
CA ARG A 360 25.47 -18.27 4.23
C ARG A 360 26.00 -19.65 4.64
N SER A 361 25.21 -20.43 5.37
CA SER A 361 25.58 -21.79 5.74
C SER A 361 25.87 -22.64 4.49
N ALA A 362 26.89 -23.50 4.58
CA ALA A 362 27.36 -24.27 3.44
C ALA A 362 26.31 -25.32 3.04
N THR A 363 26.14 -25.53 1.74
CA THR A 363 25.44 -26.68 1.19
C THR A 363 26.44 -27.63 0.53
N TYR A 364 26.11 -28.91 0.47
CA TYR A 364 27.04 -29.94 -0.02
C TYR A 364 26.46 -30.68 -1.23
N SER A 365 27.33 -30.95 -2.19
CA SER A 365 27.08 -31.80 -3.35
C SER A 365 27.86 -33.11 -3.22
N GLY A 366 27.32 -34.20 -3.77
CA GLY A 366 27.95 -35.51 -3.69
C GLY A 366 27.99 -36.10 -2.28
N VAL A 367 27.00 -35.79 -1.43
CA VAL A 367 26.85 -36.40 -0.10
C VAL A 367 26.65 -37.90 -0.27
N ALA A 368 27.46 -38.70 0.42
CA ALA A 368 27.36 -40.16 0.38
C ALA A 368 26.06 -40.63 1.07
N ASP A 369 25.51 -41.76 0.63
CA ASP A 369 24.21 -42.26 1.09
C ASP A 369 24.15 -42.46 2.61
N ASP A 370 25.25 -42.88 3.23
CA ASP A 370 25.38 -43.07 4.68
C ASP A 370 25.37 -41.74 5.48
N TRP A 371 25.55 -40.61 4.81
CA TRP A 371 25.49 -39.26 5.39
C TRP A 371 24.24 -38.48 5.01
N ALA A 372 23.42 -38.98 4.07
CA ALA A 372 22.27 -38.27 3.53
C ALA A 372 21.26 -37.88 4.63
N GLY A 373 21.01 -38.74 5.61
CA GLY A 373 20.12 -38.44 6.74
C GLY A 373 20.60 -37.25 7.57
N ILE A 374 21.87 -37.27 7.99
CA ILE A 374 22.47 -36.19 8.80
C ILE A 374 22.48 -34.87 8.02
N TYR A 375 22.79 -34.92 6.73
CA TYR A 375 22.77 -33.74 5.88
C TYR A 375 21.36 -33.16 5.72
N ASN A 376 20.34 -34.01 5.55
CA ASN A 376 18.96 -33.57 5.45
C ASN A 376 18.48 -32.89 6.76
N ASP A 377 18.85 -33.44 7.91
CA ASP A 377 18.54 -32.82 9.21
C ASP A 377 19.21 -31.45 9.36
N TYR A 378 20.47 -31.34 8.93
CA TYR A 378 21.20 -30.08 8.90
C TYR A 378 20.52 -29.02 8.02
N ILE A 379 20.16 -29.38 6.77
CA ILE A 379 19.46 -28.46 5.86
C ILE A 379 18.10 -28.09 6.43
N PHE A 380 17.34 -29.06 6.95
CA PHE A 380 16.05 -28.80 7.59
C PHE A 380 16.18 -27.81 8.74
N ALA A 381 17.18 -27.95 9.60
CA ALA A 381 17.41 -27.01 10.71
C ALA A 381 17.68 -25.57 10.23
N VAL A 382 18.49 -25.42 9.17
CA VAL A 382 18.75 -24.11 8.55
C VAL A 382 17.47 -23.53 7.96
N GLU A 383 16.77 -24.27 7.10
CA GLU A 383 15.56 -23.77 6.43
C GLU A 383 14.45 -23.44 7.43
N ASN A 384 14.27 -24.29 8.44
CA ASN A 384 13.25 -24.06 9.47
C ASN A 384 13.58 -22.82 10.31
N PHE A 385 14.86 -22.60 10.63
CA PHE A 385 15.29 -21.37 11.30
C PHE A 385 15.00 -20.14 10.43
N LEU A 386 15.40 -20.13 9.16
CA LEU A 386 15.16 -19.00 8.26
C LEU A 386 13.65 -18.72 8.10
N ALA A 387 12.86 -19.74 7.77
CA ALA A 387 11.42 -19.61 7.57
C ALA A 387 10.68 -19.13 8.83
N SER A 388 11.04 -19.65 10.02
CA SER A 388 10.37 -19.26 11.28
C SER A 388 10.70 -17.83 11.71
N ASN A 389 11.74 -17.23 11.15
CA ASN A 389 12.30 -15.95 11.57
C ASN A 389 12.21 -14.86 10.50
N GLU A 390 11.57 -15.14 9.36
CA GLU A 390 11.40 -14.19 8.26
C GLU A 390 10.70 -12.89 8.69
N SER A 391 9.69 -13.00 9.57
CA SER A 391 8.97 -11.84 10.10
C SER A 391 9.84 -10.94 10.98
N ILE A 392 10.75 -11.55 11.76
CA ILE A 392 11.71 -10.82 12.58
C ILE A 392 12.74 -10.15 11.67
N ASN A 393 13.25 -10.86 10.66
CA ASN A 393 14.16 -10.28 9.68
C ASN A 393 13.53 -9.07 8.97
N SER A 394 12.29 -9.19 8.49
CA SER A 394 11.55 -8.10 7.85
C SER A 394 11.39 -6.87 8.77
N LEU A 395 11.15 -7.11 10.06
CA LEU A 395 11.08 -6.03 11.06
C LEU A 395 12.43 -5.35 11.28
N CYS A 396 13.52 -6.13 11.29
CA CYS A 396 14.88 -5.62 11.42
C CYS A 396 15.32 -4.81 10.18
N ASP A 397 15.01 -5.28 8.97
CA ASP A 397 15.40 -4.65 7.69
C ASP A 397 14.71 -3.30 7.46
N GLY A 398 13.50 -3.11 7.99
CA GLY A 398 12.75 -1.85 7.93
C GLY A 398 13.33 -0.70 8.77
N GLY A 399 14.55 -0.85 9.32
CA GLY A 399 15.14 0.11 10.25
C GLY A 399 14.46 0.07 11.62
N GLY A 400 13.91 -1.09 12.00
CA GLY A 400 13.13 -1.34 13.21
C GLY A 400 13.66 -0.57 14.40
N GLY A 401 13.00 0.55 14.69
CA GLY A 401 13.21 1.33 15.91
C GLY A 401 13.17 0.38 17.10
N GLY A 402 13.99 0.67 18.12
CA GLY A 402 14.18 -0.21 19.27
C GLY A 402 12.88 -0.86 19.70
N LEU A 403 12.91 -2.18 19.95
CA LEU A 403 11.77 -2.98 20.41
C LEU A 403 11.36 -2.51 21.82
N VAL A 404 10.81 -1.30 21.93
CA VAL A 404 10.24 -0.78 23.17
C VAL A 404 8.90 -1.47 23.38
N ASN A 405 8.97 -2.55 24.15
CA ASN A 405 7.93 -3.10 25.03
C ASN A 405 6.48 -2.70 24.68
N SER A 406 6.03 -3.04 23.47
CA SER A 406 4.61 -3.05 23.13
C SER A 406 4.08 -4.41 23.54
N THR A 407 3.71 -4.54 24.81
CA THR A 407 3.08 -5.73 25.40
C THR A 407 1.72 -6.10 24.78
N THR A 408 1.29 -5.44 23.69
CA THR A 408 -0.07 -5.59 23.14
C THR A 408 -0.13 -6.28 21.76
N ALA A 409 1.00 -6.64 21.13
CA ALA A 409 0.99 -7.18 19.75
C ALA A 409 1.53 -8.61 19.58
N TRP A 410 2.20 -9.22 20.57
CA TRP A 410 2.75 -10.57 20.45
C TRP A 410 1.81 -11.62 21.06
N HIS A 411 0.76 -12.00 20.33
CA HIS A 411 0.01 -13.25 20.53
C HIS A 411 -0.06 -14.06 19.22
N GLY A 412 1.00 -13.97 18.40
CA GLY A 412 1.24 -14.90 17.29
C GLY A 412 1.92 -16.16 17.81
N LYS A 413 1.32 -17.33 17.57
CA LYS A 413 1.82 -18.66 17.98
C LYS A 413 3.27 -18.89 17.52
N ALA A 414 4.22 -18.75 18.43
CA ALA A 414 5.46 -19.52 18.36
C ALA A 414 5.13 -20.95 18.85
N SER A 415 4.94 -21.87 17.90
CA SER A 415 4.79 -23.29 18.21
C SER A 415 6.15 -23.81 18.70
N THR A 416 6.31 -23.92 20.01
CA THR A 416 7.42 -24.67 20.61
C THR A 416 7.08 -26.15 20.48
N THR A 417 7.48 -26.75 19.36
CA THR A 417 7.57 -28.20 19.23
C THR A 417 9.06 -28.54 19.16
N VAL A 418 9.60 -29.06 20.26
CA VAL A 418 10.88 -29.79 20.31
C VAL A 418 10.54 -31.27 20.47
#